data_AF-A0A428PMR1-F1
#
_entry.id   AF-A0A428PMR1-F1
#
_cell.length_a   1.000
_cell.length_b   1.000
_cell.length_c   1.000
_cell.angle_alpha   90.00
_cell.angle_beta   90.00
_cell.angle_gamma   90.00
#
_symmetry.space_group_name_H-M   'P 1'
#
loop_
_entity.id
_entity.type
_entity.pdbx_description
1 polymer ?
#
loop_
_entity_poly.entity_id
_entity_poly.type
_entity_poly.pdbx_seq_one_letter_code
_entity_poly.pdbx_strand_id
1 'polypeptide(L)'
;MKPFLRLLLYANALLGLGLAAGPRSIENLGRGVVAVRSSEDDILVTWRLLGLDPDGISFNVYRVTDNGQPKRLNSKVLTGGTNFIDSTADAGSANTYTVRAVVDGKEQKASGSFTLPADSAVEPVVRIPLRPGSTIKYVWVGDLDGDGEWDFVIDRHSTQQSIEAYTSNGTFLWDVNLGPGSENQNNISPGPSAIDVGHWDGVTVFDFDIDGLAEVAIRVSNGVTFGDGKKFTSGKDDNQQFIAILDGRTGALRASSPLPTDYASDGTMAARLGAGFSDGKTPHLFAYLKNRRQDKNFNLLMVSWTFDGKALKQQWKWDRGTKYSEYPDGHNSRILDVDGDGNDEVFEI
;
A
#
# COMPACT_ATOMS: atom_id res chain seq x y z
N MET A 1 12.15 58.68 49.30
CA MET A 1 12.02 59.11 47.90
C MET A 1 11.66 57.92 47.03
N LYS A 2 10.41 57.89 46.56
CA LYS A 2 9.91 57.16 45.39
C LYS A 2 10.80 57.46 44.14
N PRO A 3 10.70 56.77 42.98
CA PRO A 3 10.04 55.47 42.67
C PRO A 3 10.61 54.66 41.45
N PHE A 4 9.92 53.54 41.14
CA PHE A 4 9.65 52.93 39.82
C PHE A 4 10.79 52.23 39.03
N LEU A 5 10.72 50.90 39.01
CA LEU A 5 10.61 50.19 37.73
C LEU A 5 9.81 48.89 37.92
N ARG A 6 8.53 48.91 37.50
CA ARG A 6 7.74 47.69 37.25
C ARG A 6 8.13 47.22 35.85
N LEU A 7 8.80 46.08 35.74
CA LEU A 7 8.91 45.36 34.47
C LEU A 7 7.83 44.28 34.44
N LEU A 8 6.78 44.56 33.66
CA LEU A 8 5.78 43.62 33.21
C LEU A 8 6.48 42.62 32.27
N LEU A 9 6.67 41.36 32.68
CA LEU A 9 6.83 40.27 31.72
C LEU A 9 5.44 39.76 31.36
N TYR A 10 4.89 40.26 30.26
CA TYR A 10 3.88 39.51 29.52
C TYR A 10 4.61 38.37 28.80
N ALA A 11 4.63 37.19 29.43
CA ALA A 11 4.89 35.96 28.70
C ALA A 11 3.64 35.69 27.84
N ASN A 12 3.68 36.13 26.59
CA ASN A 12 2.80 35.62 25.55
C ASN A 12 3.16 34.15 25.32
N ALA A 13 2.56 33.26 26.11
CA ALA A 13 2.38 31.89 25.69
C ALA A 13 1.39 31.90 24.52
N LEU A 14 1.90 32.10 23.29
CA LEU A 14 1.21 31.55 22.13
C LEU A 14 1.23 30.04 22.34
N LEU A 15 0.20 29.51 22.99
CA LEU A 15 -0.25 28.17 22.64
C LEU A 15 -0.60 28.25 21.17
N GLY A 16 0.30 27.75 20.31
CA GLY A 16 -0.11 27.26 19.02
C GLY A 16 -1.17 26.21 19.30
N LEU A 17 -2.44 26.59 19.18
CA LEU A 17 -3.50 25.65 18.88
C LEU A 17 -3.11 25.09 17.52
N GLY A 18 -2.29 24.03 17.53
CA GLY A 18 -2.23 23.12 16.40
C GLY A 18 -3.68 22.73 16.17
N LEU A 19 -4.25 23.18 15.05
CA LEU A 19 -5.48 22.61 14.56
C LEU A 19 -5.16 21.13 14.43
N ALA A 20 -5.71 20.31 15.34
CA ALA A 20 -5.59 18.88 15.21
C ALA A 20 -6.07 18.55 13.80
N ALA A 21 -5.16 18.05 12.96
CA ALA A 21 -5.48 17.69 11.61
C ALA A 21 -6.68 16.75 11.63
N GLY A 22 -7.61 16.94 10.68
CA GLY A 22 -8.77 16.08 10.58
C GLY A 22 -8.34 14.61 10.40
N PRO A 23 -9.17 13.65 10.81
CA PRO A 23 -8.84 12.24 10.64
C PRO A 23 -8.58 11.94 9.16
N ARG A 24 -7.50 11.18 8.89
CA ARG A 24 -7.22 10.64 7.56
C ARG A 24 -8.20 9.51 7.25
N SER A 25 -8.76 9.54 6.05
CA SER A 25 -9.47 8.37 5.53
C SER A 25 -8.43 7.32 5.13
N ILE A 26 -8.60 6.12 5.68
CA ILE A 26 -7.76 4.95 5.39
C ILE A 26 -8.68 3.75 5.11
N GLU A 27 -8.10 2.66 4.63
CA GLU A 27 -8.81 1.43 4.27
C GLU A 27 -9.73 0.93 5.39
N ASN A 28 -10.93 0.48 5.00
CA ASN A 28 -11.91 -0.12 5.92
C ASN A 28 -11.63 -1.62 6.10
N LEU A 29 -10.60 -1.94 6.87
CA LEU A 29 -10.17 -3.32 7.05
C LEU A 29 -11.08 -4.14 7.97
N GLY A 30 -11.28 -5.39 7.58
CA GLY A 30 -11.81 -6.46 8.40
C GLY A 30 -10.82 -6.90 9.48
N ARG A 31 -11.20 -7.93 10.25
CA ARG A 31 -10.37 -8.41 11.35
C ARG A 31 -9.13 -9.17 10.91
N GLY A 32 -9.00 -9.56 9.63
CA GLY A 32 -7.81 -10.29 9.17
C GLY A 32 -7.51 -11.50 10.05
N VAL A 33 -8.55 -12.30 10.35
CA VAL A 33 -8.38 -13.49 11.19
C VAL A 33 -7.44 -14.43 10.44
N VAL A 34 -6.42 -14.94 11.12
CA VAL A 34 -5.50 -15.94 10.57
C VAL A 34 -5.24 -16.99 11.63
N ALA A 35 -5.18 -18.25 11.20
CA ALA A 35 -4.84 -19.38 12.05
C ALA A 35 -3.67 -20.17 11.44
N VAL A 36 -2.67 -20.51 12.27
CA VAL A 36 -1.51 -21.33 11.89
C VAL A 36 -1.22 -22.36 12.97
N ARG A 37 -0.68 -23.53 12.59
CA ARG A 37 -0.22 -24.51 13.58
C ARG A 37 1.10 -24.03 14.18
N SER A 38 1.08 -23.73 15.47
CA SER A 38 2.26 -23.28 16.24
C SER A 38 3.02 -24.42 16.90
N SER A 39 2.36 -25.58 17.06
CA SER A 39 2.94 -26.85 17.50
C SER A 39 2.11 -28.01 16.93
N GLU A 40 2.40 -29.25 17.33
CA GLU A 40 1.55 -30.38 16.96
C GLU A 40 0.13 -30.26 17.53
N ASP A 41 0.00 -29.68 18.73
CA ASP A 41 -1.25 -29.64 19.48
C ASP A 41 -1.94 -28.25 19.43
N ASP A 42 -1.19 -27.20 19.08
CA ASP A 42 -1.65 -25.82 19.22
C ASP A 42 -1.83 -25.09 17.89
N ILE A 43 -3.01 -24.51 17.70
CA ILE A 43 -3.27 -23.53 16.65
C ILE A 43 -3.22 -22.12 17.23
N LEU A 44 -2.33 -21.28 16.71
CA LEU A 44 -2.30 -19.85 17.00
C LEU A 44 -3.28 -19.12 16.08
N VAL A 45 -4.26 -18.47 16.68
CA VAL A 45 -5.23 -17.59 16.01
C VAL A 45 -4.85 -16.14 16.31
N THR A 46 -4.78 -15.30 15.29
CA THR A 46 -4.49 -13.86 15.41
C THR A 46 -5.48 -13.03 14.61
N TRP A 47 -5.66 -11.77 14.98
CA TRP A 47 -6.52 -10.81 14.29
C TRP A 47 -6.06 -9.36 14.53
N ARG A 48 -6.57 -8.43 13.73
CA ARG A 48 -6.31 -6.99 13.82
C ARG A 48 -7.06 -6.36 14.99
N LEU A 49 -6.34 -5.56 15.78
CA LEU A 49 -6.92 -4.42 16.51
C LEU A 49 -7.00 -3.26 15.51
N LEU A 50 -8.19 -2.72 15.28
CA LEU A 50 -8.41 -1.69 14.27
C LEU A 50 -8.24 -0.30 14.88
N GLY A 51 -7.80 0.67 14.08
CA GLY A 51 -7.61 2.06 14.55
C GLY A 51 -8.89 2.75 15.03
N LEU A 52 -10.06 2.27 14.58
CA LEU A 52 -11.38 2.76 15.00
C LEU A 52 -11.99 1.93 16.14
N ASP A 53 -11.27 0.96 16.69
CA ASP A 53 -11.75 0.23 17.86
C ASP A 53 -11.77 1.15 19.08
N PRO A 54 -12.84 1.11 19.90
CA PRO A 54 -12.87 1.87 21.13
C PRO A 54 -11.91 1.31 22.18
N ASP A 55 -11.43 2.19 23.05
CA ASP A 55 -10.70 1.78 24.26
C ASP A 55 -11.52 0.76 25.06
N GLY A 56 -10.85 -0.29 25.55
CA GLY A 56 -11.48 -1.34 26.35
C GLY A 56 -12.30 -2.37 25.55
N ILE A 57 -12.23 -2.35 24.20
CA ILE A 57 -12.75 -3.44 23.36
C ILE A 57 -12.20 -4.79 23.83
N SER A 58 -13.03 -5.83 23.70
CA SER A 58 -12.63 -7.21 24.00
C SER A 58 -13.13 -8.16 22.93
N PHE A 59 -12.66 -9.41 22.96
CA PHE A 59 -12.93 -10.36 21.87
C PHE A 59 -13.37 -11.74 22.37
N ASN A 60 -14.19 -12.39 21.55
CA ASN A 60 -14.47 -13.82 21.64
C ASN A 60 -14.03 -14.51 20.35
N VAL A 61 -13.44 -15.70 20.51
CA VAL A 61 -12.95 -16.52 19.40
C VAL A 61 -13.86 -17.74 19.25
N TYR A 62 -14.22 -18.02 18.01
CA TYR A 62 -15.10 -19.12 17.65
C TYR A 62 -14.41 -20.03 16.65
N ARG A 63 -14.62 -21.34 16.80
CA ARG A 63 -14.20 -22.37 15.84
C ARG A 63 -15.41 -23.13 15.31
N VAL A 64 -15.41 -23.37 14.00
CA VAL A 64 -16.22 -24.41 13.36
C VAL A 64 -15.24 -25.49 12.90
N THR A 65 -15.46 -26.73 13.33
CA THR A 65 -14.71 -27.90 12.83
C THR A 65 -15.55 -28.58 11.77
N ASP A 66 -14.98 -28.76 10.58
CA ASP A 66 -15.65 -29.19 9.34
C ASP A 66 -16.95 -28.41 9.10
N ASN A 67 -18.11 -29.08 9.07
CA ASN A 67 -19.42 -28.46 8.90
C ASN A 67 -20.23 -28.43 10.21
N GLY A 68 -19.54 -28.43 11.35
CA GLY A 68 -20.13 -28.42 12.69
C GLY A 68 -20.77 -27.08 13.08
N GLN A 69 -21.16 -26.98 14.35
CA GLN A 69 -21.68 -25.72 14.91
C GLN A 69 -20.53 -24.86 15.46
N PRO A 70 -20.63 -23.52 15.38
CA PRO A 70 -19.65 -22.63 15.99
C PRO A 70 -19.53 -22.85 17.49
N LYS A 71 -18.31 -23.14 17.97
CA LYS A 71 -17.97 -23.27 19.39
C LYS A 71 -17.13 -22.07 19.82
N ARG A 72 -17.59 -21.34 20.83
CA ARG A 72 -16.78 -20.32 21.51
C ARG A 72 -15.66 -21.00 22.30
N LEU A 73 -14.43 -20.52 22.15
CA LEU A 73 -13.24 -21.15 22.73
C LEU A 73 -12.85 -20.56 24.09
N ASN A 74 -13.05 -19.26 24.28
CA ASN A 74 -12.69 -18.55 25.51
C ASN A 74 -13.90 -18.43 26.47
N SER A 75 -13.70 -18.69 27.76
CA SER A 75 -14.77 -18.58 28.78
C SER A 75 -15.00 -17.15 29.29
N LYS A 76 -13.94 -16.33 29.30
CA LYS A 76 -13.97 -14.89 29.57
C LYS A 76 -13.57 -14.13 28.31
N VAL A 77 -14.13 -12.95 28.09
CA VAL A 77 -13.73 -12.08 26.96
C VAL A 77 -12.23 -11.79 27.03
N LEU A 78 -11.59 -11.73 25.87
CA LEU A 78 -10.16 -11.49 25.74
C LEU A 78 -9.90 -9.99 25.72
N THR A 79 -9.09 -9.49 26.66
CA THR A 79 -8.71 -8.06 26.78
C THR A 79 -7.20 -7.83 26.74
N GLY A 80 -6.39 -8.89 26.82
CA GLY A 80 -4.93 -8.80 26.93
C GLY A 80 -4.18 -8.74 25.60
N GLY A 81 -4.87 -8.90 24.46
CA GLY A 81 -4.26 -8.94 23.13
C GLY A 81 -5.21 -9.46 22.07
N THR A 82 -4.74 -9.48 20.82
CA THR A 82 -5.49 -9.95 19.64
C THR A 82 -4.96 -11.28 19.10
N ASN A 83 -4.71 -12.22 20.02
CA ASN A 83 -4.32 -13.58 19.73
C ASN A 83 -4.95 -14.59 20.71
N PHE A 84 -5.01 -15.85 20.29
CA PHE A 84 -5.53 -16.96 21.09
C PHE A 84 -4.87 -18.28 20.67
N ILE A 85 -4.56 -19.15 21.64
CA ILE A 85 -4.08 -20.51 21.39
C ILE A 85 -5.25 -21.48 21.54
N ASP A 86 -5.58 -22.20 20.48
CA ASP A 86 -6.54 -23.29 20.50
C ASP A 86 -5.82 -24.66 20.55
N SER A 87 -5.67 -25.18 21.77
CA SER A 87 -5.12 -26.52 22.05
C SER A 87 -6.17 -27.63 22.00
N THR A 88 -7.38 -27.35 21.49
CA THR A 88 -8.52 -28.28 21.49
C THR A 88 -9.03 -28.59 20.09
N ALA A 89 -8.35 -28.10 19.07
CA ALA A 89 -8.69 -28.35 17.68
C ALA A 89 -8.22 -29.74 17.26
N ASP A 90 -9.01 -30.38 16.41
CA ASP A 90 -8.58 -31.61 15.74
C ASP A 90 -7.80 -31.22 14.49
N ALA A 91 -6.49 -31.48 14.47
CA ALA A 91 -5.63 -31.15 13.34
C ALA A 91 -5.98 -31.96 12.08
N GLY A 92 -6.66 -33.11 12.21
CA GLY A 92 -7.13 -33.92 11.09
C GLY A 92 -8.42 -33.41 10.43
N SER A 93 -9.01 -32.34 10.96
CA SER A 93 -10.21 -31.70 10.41
C SER A 93 -9.92 -30.28 9.95
N ALA A 94 -10.76 -29.76 9.04
CA ALA A 94 -10.71 -28.35 8.70
C ALA A 94 -11.24 -27.53 9.88
N ASN A 95 -10.49 -26.52 10.31
CA ASN A 95 -10.88 -25.66 11.42
C ASN A 95 -11.02 -24.22 10.93
N THR A 96 -12.26 -23.71 10.95
CA THR A 96 -12.59 -22.35 10.53
C THR A 96 -12.77 -21.45 11.74
N TYR A 97 -12.02 -20.37 11.79
CA TYR A 97 -12.01 -19.43 12.90
C TYR A 97 -12.70 -18.12 12.53
N THR A 98 -13.44 -17.58 13.47
CA THR A 98 -14.00 -16.22 13.42
C THR A 98 -13.81 -15.53 14.77
N VAL A 99 -13.77 -14.21 14.75
CA VAL A 99 -13.67 -13.37 15.94
C VAL A 99 -14.91 -12.49 16.05
N ARG A 100 -15.39 -12.29 17.27
CA ARG A 100 -16.44 -11.32 17.58
C ARG A 100 -15.90 -10.29 18.55
N ALA A 101 -15.93 -9.04 18.14
CA ALA A 101 -15.69 -7.93 19.06
C ALA A 101 -16.79 -7.87 20.12
N VAL A 102 -16.45 -7.34 21.29
CA VAL A 102 -17.37 -7.07 22.39
C VAL A 102 -17.13 -5.62 22.81
N VAL A 103 -18.14 -4.79 22.61
CA VAL A 103 -18.14 -3.35 22.89
C VAL A 103 -19.24 -3.07 23.90
N ASP A 104 -18.90 -2.39 25.00
CA ASP A 104 -19.81 -2.12 26.12
C ASP A 104 -20.54 -3.37 26.64
N GLY A 105 -19.81 -4.49 26.71
CA GLY A 105 -20.34 -5.79 27.13
C GLY A 105 -21.27 -6.48 26.11
N LYS A 106 -21.45 -5.92 24.91
CA LYS A 106 -22.28 -6.49 23.85
C LYS A 106 -21.43 -7.06 22.75
N GLU A 107 -21.64 -8.35 22.46
CA GLU A 107 -21.00 -9.03 21.34
C GLU A 107 -21.52 -8.49 20.00
N GLN A 108 -20.59 -8.23 19.08
CA GLN A 108 -20.83 -7.73 17.74
C GLN A 108 -20.97 -8.87 16.74
N LYS A 109 -21.20 -8.53 15.46
CA LYS A 109 -21.21 -9.50 14.37
C LYS A 109 -19.86 -10.24 14.28
N ALA A 110 -19.91 -11.46 13.74
CA ALA A 110 -18.70 -12.19 13.40
C ALA A 110 -17.89 -11.44 12.34
N SER A 111 -16.58 -11.51 12.46
CA SER A 111 -15.63 -11.11 11.42
C SER A 111 -15.73 -11.99 10.18
N GLY A 112 -14.95 -11.63 9.15
CA GLY A 112 -14.49 -12.60 8.15
C GLY A 112 -13.82 -13.81 8.81
N SER A 113 -13.76 -14.92 8.08
CA SER A 113 -13.29 -16.20 8.59
C SER A 113 -11.98 -16.64 7.95
N PHE A 114 -11.20 -17.43 8.69
CA PHE A 114 -10.06 -18.15 8.13
C PHE A 114 -10.20 -19.64 8.36
N THR A 115 -10.11 -20.42 7.30
CA THR A 115 -10.11 -21.88 7.38
C THR A 115 -8.68 -22.39 7.31
N LEU A 116 -8.24 -23.00 8.40
CA LEU A 116 -7.05 -23.84 8.40
C LEU A 116 -7.45 -25.23 7.89
N PRO A 117 -6.93 -25.69 6.73
CA PRO A 117 -7.25 -27.02 6.22
C PRO A 117 -6.80 -28.14 7.17
N ALA A 118 -7.48 -29.28 7.08
CA ALA A 118 -7.04 -30.53 7.71
C ALA A 118 -5.59 -30.85 7.33
N ASP A 119 -4.85 -31.44 8.26
CA ASP A 119 -3.47 -31.89 8.08
C ASP A 119 -2.50 -30.80 7.61
N SER A 120 -2.82 -29.53 7.90
CA SER A 120 -1.89 -28.42 7.68
C SER A 120 -0.57 -28.68 8.42
N ALA A 121 0.56 -28.28 7.83
CA ALA A 121 1.85 -28.47 8.46
C ALA A 121 2.05 -27.54 9.68
N VAL A 122 2.93 -27.96 10.60
CA VAL A 122 3.34 -27.16 11.75
C VAL A 122 4.35 -26.11 11.30
N GLU A 123 3.87 -24.91 11.00
CA GLU A 123 4.69 -23.80 10.56
C GLU A 123 3.91 -22.46 10.60
N PRO A 124 4.61 -21.32 10.74
CA PRO A 124 3.98 -20.00 10.73
C PRO A 124 3.78 -19.47 9.30
N VAL A 125 3.19 -20.27 8.40
CA VAL A 125 3.06 -19.93 6.98
C VAL A 125 1.61 -20.00 6.53
N VAL A 126 1.12 -18.92 5.94
CA VAL A 126 -0.09 -18.91 5.10
C VAL A 126 0.35 -19.01 3.65
N ARG A 127 -0.22 -19.95 2.91
CA ARG A 127 0.10 -20.16 1.48
C ARG A 127 -1.02 -19.59 0.63
N ILE A 128 -0.66 -18.62 -0.20
CA ILE A 128 -1.55 -18.06 -1.22
C ILE A 128 -1.19 -18.70 -2.55
N PRO A 129 -2.12 -19.43 -3.20
CA PRO A 129 -1.85 -20.03 -4.50
C PRO A 129 -1.73 -18.92 -5.56
N LEU A 130 -0.71 -19.03 -6.41
CA LEU A 130 -0.51 -18.15 -7.56
C LEU A 130 -0.48 -18.96 -8.84
N ARG A 131 -0.77 -18.34 -9.98
CA ARG A 131 -0.54 -18.99 -11.27
C ARG A 131 0.97 -19.21 -11.47
N PRO A 132 1.39 -20.28 -12.17
CA PRO A 132 2.77 -20.44 -12.60
C PRO A 132 3.21 -19.25 -13.44
N GLY A 133 4.44 -18.78 -13.27
CA GLY A 133 4.96 -17.62 -13.99
C GLY A 133 6.46 -17.42 -13.75
N SER A 134 6.99 -16.30 -14.23
CA SER A 134 8.38 -15.91 -13.97
C SER A 134 8.59 -15.47 -12.52
N THR A 135 9.85 -15.19 -12.18
CA THR A 135 10.26 -14.71 -10.86
C THR A 135 9.47 -13.47 -10.45
N ILE A 136 9.06 -13.46 -9.19
CA ILE A 136 8.44 -12.33 -8.49
C ILE A 136 9.51 -11.75 -7.57
N LYS A 137 9.60 -10.43 -7.47
CA LYS A 137 10.48 -9.75 -6.53
C LYS A 137 9.72 -8.80 -5.61
N TYR A 138 8.65 -8.16 -6.07
CA TYR A 138 7.80 -7.33 -5.22
C TYR A 138 6.35 -7.80 -5.14
N VAL A 139 5.76 -7.49 -3.99
CA VAL A 139 4.34 -7.55 -3.74
C VAL A 139 3.90 -6.21 -3.15
N TRP A 140 2.84 -5.66 -3.72
CA TRP A 140 2.10 -4.53 -3.17
C TRP A 140 0.74 -5.04 -2.69
N VAL A 141 0.17 -4.36 -1.71
CA VAL A 141 -1.09 -4.77 -1.08
C VAL A 141 -2.06 -3.60 -1.02
N GLY A 142 -3.33 -3.93 -1.09
CA GLY A 142 -4.45 -3.02 -0.89
C GLY A 142 -5.75 -3.80 -1.04
N ASP A 143 -6.84 -3.29 -0.48
CA ASP A 143 -8.18 -3.88 -0.66
C ASP A 143 -8.70 -3.55 -2.06
N LEU A 144 -8.45 -4.41 -3.06
CA LEU A 144 -8.77 -4.12 -4.45
C LEU A 144 -10.26 -4.33 -4.73
N ASP A 145 -10.92 -5.26 -4.04
CA ASP A 145 -12.32 -5.62 -4.29
C ASP A 145 -13.35 -5.11 -3.26
N GLY A 146 -12.88 -4.47 -2.19
CA GLY A 146 -13.67 -3.79 -1.17
C GLY A 146 -14.22 -4.71 -0.09
N ASP A 147 -13.63 -5.90 0.08
CA ASP A 147 -14.08 -6.89 1.07
C ASP A 147 -13.49 -6.71 2.47
N GLY A 148 -12.57 -5.75 2.63
CA GLY A 148 -11.88 -5.42 3.87
C GLY A 148 -10.65 -6.30 4.15
N GLU A 149 -10.24 -7.15 3.22
CA GLU A 149 -8.98 -7.88 3.28
C GLU A 149 -8.01 -7.39 2.21
N TRP A 150 -6.71 -7.50 2.49
CA TRP A 150 -5.73 -7.10 1.49
C TRP A 150 -5.61 -8.15 0.39
N ASP A 151 -5.70 -7.64 -0.83
CA ASP A 151 -5.36 -8.34 -2.05
C ASP A 151 -3.90 -8.04 -2.42
N PHE A 152 -3.41 -8.73 -3.45
CA PHE A 152 -2.01 -8.72 -3.83
C PHE A 152 -1.84 -8.28 -5.27
N VAL A 153 -0.96 -7.30 -5.50
CA VAL A 153 -0.39 -7.00 -6.81
C VAL A 153 1.07 -7.46 -6.79
N ILE A 154 1.46 -8.29 -7.74
CA ILE A 154 2.82 -8.82 -7.85
C ILE A 154 3.44 -8.44 -9.19
N ASP A 155 4.76 -8.40 -9.26
CA ASP A 155 5.49 -8.29 -10.51
C ASP A 155 5.91 -9.65 -11.09
N ARG A 156 6.26 -9.64 -12.37
CA ARG A 156 6.77 -10.80 -13.10
C ARG A 156 7.97 -10.39 -13.95
N HIS A 157 9.11 -10.98 -13.63
CA HIS A 157 10.40 -10.71 -14.28
C HIS A 157 10.65 -11.65 -15.44
N SER A 158 9.95 -11.41 -16.54
CA SER A 158 10.24 -12.01 -17.85
C SER A 158 10.97 -10.99 -18.74
N THR A 159 11.25 -11.33 -20.01
CA THR A 159 11.83 -10.37 -20.96
C THR A 159 11.00 -9.10 -21.07
N GLN A 160 9.68 -9.27 -21.18
CA GLN A 160 8.69 -8.18 -21.17
C GLN A 160 7.91 -8.27 -19.86
N GLN A 161 8.20 -7.37 -18.94
CA GLN A 161 7.67 -7.43 -17.58
C GLN A 161 6.15 -7.31 -17.56
N SER A 162 5.55 -7.87 -16.53
CA SER A 162 4.12 -7.71 -16.26
C SER A 162 3.86 -7.54 -14.76
N ILE A 163 2.66 -7.08 -14.43
CA ILE A 163 2.11 -7.20 -13.08
C ILE A 163 0.85 -8.06 -13.12
N GLU A 164 0.54 -8.72 -12.02
CA GLU A 164 -0.66 -9.55 -11.85
C GLU A 164 -1.35 -9.17 -10.53
N ALA A 165 -2.67 -9.23 -10.49
CA ALA A 165 -3.45 -9.03 -9.28
C ALA A 165 -4.20 -10.29 -8.87
N TYR A 166 -4.28 -10.52 -7.57
CA TYR A 166 -4.91 -11.66 -6.93
C TYR A 166 -5.66 -11.21 -5.69
N THR A 167 -6.82 -11.80 -5.44
CA THR A 167 -7.51 -11.55 -4.17
C THR A 167 -6.73 -12.12 -2.98
N SER A 168 -7.16 -11.78 -1.76
CA SER A 168 -6.60 -12.25 -0.49
C SER A 168 -6.45 -13.79 -0.38
N ASN A 169 -7.24 -14.56 -1.13
CA ASN A 169 -7.18 -16.02 -1.17
C ASN A 169 -6.43 -16.60 -2.39
N GLY A 170 -5.81 -15.76 -3.21
CA GLY A 170 -5.07 -16.17 -4.41
C GLY A 170 -5.92 -16.37 -5.66
N THR A 171 -7.17 -15.87 -5.67
CA THR A 171 -7.96 -15.86 -6.91
C THR A 171 -7.41 -14.80 -7.85
N PHE A 172 -6.91 -15.21 -9.02
CA PHE A 172 -6.43 -14.28 -10.03
C PHE A 172 -7.55 -13.33 -10.50
N LEU A 173 -7.23 -12.05 -10.57
CA LEU A 173 -8.11 -11.00 -11.06
C LEU A 173 -7.75 -10.61 -12.51
N TRP A 174 -6.52 -10.14 -12.73
CA TRP A 174 -6.05 -9.62 -14.02
C TRP A 174 -4.52 -9.59 -14.09
N ASP A 175 -4.00 -9.35 -15.31
CA ASP A 175 -2.60 -9.04 -15.57
C ASP A 175 -2.47 -7.82 -16.48
N VAL A 176 -1.33 -7.12 -16.38
CA VAL A 176 -0.96 -6.01 -17.26
C VAL A 176 0.40 -6.32 -17.87
N ASN A 177 0.47 -6.38 -19.19
CA ASN A 177 1.72 -6.53 -19.92
C ASN A 177 2.35 -5.14 -20.14
N LEU A 178 3.59 -4.93 -19.71
CA LEU A 178 4.23 -3.63 -19.74
C LEU A 178 4.86 -3.25 -21.08
N GLY A 179 4.66 -4.07 -22.10
CA GLY A 179 5.02 -3.77 -23.48
C GLY A 179 6.53 -3.69 -23.72
N PRO A 180 6.95 -3.41 -24.97
CA PRO A 180 8.36 -3.40 -25.36
C PRO A 180 9.22 -2.41 -24.55
N GLY A 181 8.60 -1.35 -24.02
CA GLY A 181 9.26 -0.37 -23.16
C GLY A 181 9.79 -0.93 -21.83
N SER A 182 9.42 -2.16 -21.46
CA SER A 182 9.90 -2.84 -20.25
C SER A 182 11.12 -3.74 -20.49
N GLU A 183 11.50 -4.00 -21.73
CA GLU A 183 12.57 -4.98 -22.04
C GLU A 183 13.96 -4.48 -21.68
N ASN A 184 14.17 -3.16 -21.71
CA ASN A 184 15.40 -2.56 -21.19
C ASN A 184 15.34 -2.49 -19.65
N GLN A 185 15.83 -3.53 -19.00
CA GLN A 185 15.83 -3.66 -17.54
C GLN A 185 17.13 -3.16 -16.89
N ASN A 186 17.77 -2.13 -17.46
CA ASN A 186 18.99 -1.57 -16.90
C ASN A 186 18.74 -0.87 -15.54
N ASN A 187 19.52 -1.20 -14.51
CA ASN A 187 19.34 -0.65 -13.16
C ASN A 187 19.55 0.88 -13.02
N ILE A 188 20.14 1.54 -14.03
CA ILE A 188 20.48 2.97 -14.02
C ILE A 188 19.63 3.76 -15.03
N SER A 189 19.41 3.19 -16.21
CA SER A 189 18.69 3.81 -17.33
C SER A 189 17.67 2.82 -17.92
N PRO A 190 16.65 2.43 -17.15
CA PRO A 190 15.66 1.45 -17.59
C PRO A 190 14.71 2.04 -18.64
N GLY A 191 14.05 1.16 -19.40
CA GLY A 191 13.08 1.54 -20.41
C GLY A 191 11.86 2.30 -19.86
N PRO A 192 11.04 2.90 -20.73
CA PRO A 192 9.97 3.84 -20.37
C PRO A 192 8.81 3.24 -19.57
N SER A 193 8.63 1.92 -19.60
CA SER A 193 7.62 1.18 -18.82
C SER A 193 8.20 0.03 -17.99
N ALA A 194 9.53 -0.05 -17.87
CA ALA A 194 10.18 -1.04 -17.00
C ALA A 194 9.83 -0.78 -15.53
N ILE A 195 9.67 -1.83 -14.75
CA ILE A 195 9.42 -1.75 -13.30
C ILE A 195 10.46 -2.60 -12.59
N ASP A 196 10.55 -2.47 -11.28
CA ASP A 196 11.42 -3.29 -10.44
C ASP A 196 12.85 -3.54 -10.99
N VAL A 197 13.52 -2.46 -11.35
CA VAL A 197 14.93 -2.48 -11.78
C VAL A 197 15.77 -1.72 -10.78
N GLY A 198 16.88 -2.29 -10.35
CA GLY A 198 17.69 -1.72 -9.27
C GLY A 198 16.84 -1.47 -8.01
N HIS A 199 16.66 -0.18 -7.69
CA HIS A 199 15.88 0.30 -6.54
C HIS A 199 14.62 1.08 -6.97
N TRP A 200 14.14 0.87 -8.20
CA TRP A 200 12.97 1.51 -8.77
C TRP A 200 11.80 0.53 -8.78
N ASP A 201 10.79 0.73 -7.94
CA ASP A 201 9.57 -0.09 -7.99
C ASP A 201 8.76 0.21 -9.28
N GLY A 202 8.43 1.47 -9.54
CA GLY A 202 7.55 1.91 -10.62
C GLY A 202 6.07 1.57 -10.40
N VAL A 203 5.70 1.07 -9.21
CA VAL A 203 4.34 0.62 -8.86
C VAL A 203 4.04 0.95 -7.39
N THR A 204 2.81 1.37 -7.09
CA THR A 204 2.27 1.40 -5.72
C THR A 204 0.77 1.11 -5.75
N VAL A 205 0.20 0.74 -4.61
CA VAL A 205 -1.22 0.40 -4.45
C VAL A 205 -1.79 1.25 -3.32
N PHE A 206 -2.91 1.92 -3.57
CA PHE A 206 -3.62 2.76 -2.59
C PHE A 206 -5.02 3.11 -3.10
N ASP A 207 -5.98 3.31 -2.19
CA ASP A 207 -7.29 3.91 -2.49
C ASP A 207 -7.13 5.42 -2.65
N PHE A 208 -6.88 5.89 -3.87
CA PHE A 208 -6.51 7.28 -4.13
C PHE A 208 -7.72 8.21 -4.20
N ASP A 209 -8.92 7.70 -4.55
CA ASP A 209 -10.15 8.49 -4.59
C ASP A 209 -11.07 8.30 -3.38
N ILE A 210 -10.69 7.42 -2.44
CA ILE A 210 -11.39 7.13 -1.18
C ILE A 210 -12.79 6.54 -1.45
N ASP A 211 -12.92 5.69 -2.47
CA ASP A 211 -14.17 4.98 -2.77
C ASP A 211 -14.29 3.62 -2.05
N GLY A 212 -13.24 3.22 -1.33
CA GLY A 212 -13.14 1.94 -0.62
C GLY A 212 -12.52 0.82 -1.45
N LEU A 213 -12.03 1.11 -2.66
CA LEU A 213 -11.32 0.18 -3.53
C LEU A 213 -9.93 0.74 -3.82
N ALA A 214 -8.89 -0.04 -3.53
CA ALA A 214 -7.53 0.36 -3.84
C ALA A 214 -7.29 0.35 -5.36
N GLU A 215 -6.63 1.39 -5.88
CA GLU A 215 -6.09 1.42 -7.23
C GLU A 215 -4.63 0.97 -7.29
N VAL A 216 -4.17 0.68 -8.51
CA VAL A 216 -2.76 0.47 -8.82
C VAL A 216 -2.22 1.67 -9.59
N ALA A 217 -1.27 2.38 -8.99
CA ALA A 217 -0.52 3.43 -9.67
C ALA A 217 0.74 2.85 -10.30
N ILE A 218 0.95 3.07 -11.61
CA ILE A 218 2.05 2.46 -12.35
C ILE A 218 2.58 3.37 -13.46
N ARG A 219 3.90 3.32 -13.67
CA ARG A 219 4.58 3.99 -14.79
C ARG A 219 4.33 3.24 -16.10
N VAL A 220 3.84 3.94 -17.12
CA VAL A 220 3.49 3.36 -18.43
C VAL A 220 4.02 4.17 -19.61
N SER A 221 4.07 3.54 -20.77
CA SER A 221 4.36 4.14 -22.07
C SER A 221 3.56 3.45 -23.18
N ASN A 222 3.72 3.87 -24.43
CA ASN A 222 3.04 3.18 -25.54
C ASN A 222 3.38 1.69 -25.58
N GLY A 223 2.37 0.86 -25.89
CA GLY A 223 2.52 -0.59 -26.02
C GLY A 223 2.15 -1.39 -24.76
N VAL A 224 2.00 -0.74 -23.60
CA VAL A 224 1.41 -1.37 -22.40
C VAL A 224 0.00 -1.87 -22.74
N THR A 225 -0.33 -3.11 -22.33
CA THR A 225 -1.66 -3.71 -22.50
C THR A 225 -2.28 -3.93 -21.12
N PHE A 226 -3.39 -3.26 -20.85
CA PHE A 226 -4.09 -3.29 -19.56
C PHE A 226 -4.92 -4.57 -19.37
N GLY A 227 -5.45 -4.77 -18.16
CA GLY A 227 -6.21 -5.98 -17.82
C GLY A 227 -7.53 -6.14 -18.59
N ASP A 228 -8.05 -5.06 -19.17
CA ASP A 228 -9.19 -5.08 -20.11
C ASP A 228 -8.78 -5.32 -21.57
N GLY A 229 -7.50 -5.59 -21.83
CA GLY A 229 -6.92 -5.82 -23.15
C GLY A 229 -6.65 -4.57 -23.98
N LYS A 230 -6.96 -3.36 -23.48
CA LYS A 230 -6.68 -2.12 -24.21
C LYS A 230 -5.20 -1.78 -24.15
N LYS A 231 -4.69 -1.25 -25.27
CA LYS A 231 -3.30 -0.79 -25.37
C LYS A 231 -3.20 0.70 -25.07
N PHE A 232 -2.17 1.08 -24.33
CA PHE A 232 -1.80 2.48 -24.16
C PHE A 232 -1.13 3.01 -25.43
N THR A 233 -1.64 4.12 -25.97
CA THR A 233 -1.17 4.74 -27.22
C THR A 233 -1.16 6.28 -27.17
N SER A 234 -1.22 6.86 -25.97
CA SER A 234 -1.35 8.32 -25.80
C SER A 234 0.00 9.07 -25.86
N GLY A 235 1.12 8.37 -25.86
CA GLY A 235 2.44 8.97 -26.02
C GLY A 235 2.68 9.45 -27.44
N LYS A 236 3.37 10.59 -27.57
CA LYS A 236 3.85 11.15 -28.85
C LYS A 236 4.82 10.20 -29.56
N ASP A 237 5.57 9.43 -28.78
CA ASP A 237 6.47 8.38 -29.19
C ASP A 237 6.51 7.29 -28.10
N ASP A 238 7.25 6.21 -28.35
CA ASP A 238 7.31 5.05 -27.45
C ASP A 238 8.12 5.30 -26.17
N ASN A 239 8.88 6.41 -26.10
CA ASN A 239 9.66 6.81 -24.94
C ASN A 239 8.92 7.81 -24.04
N GLN A 240 7.84 8.45 -24.50
CA GLN A 240 7.07 9.35 -23.65
C GLN A 240 6.39 8.55 -22.52
N GLN A 241 6.67 8.96 -21.29
CA GLN A 241 6.23 8.27 -20.10
C GLN A 241 5.02 8.96 -19.45
N PHE A 242 4.20 8.14 -18.82
CA PHE A 242 3.03 8.56 -18.08
C PHE A 242 3.01 7.84 -16.74
N ILE A 243 2.36 8.46 -15.76
CA ILE A 243 1.86 7.76 -14.59
C ILE A 243 0.39 7.44 -14.84
N ALA A 244 -0.01 6.21 -14.57
CA ALA A 244 -1.36 5.71 -14.76
C ALA A 244 -1.95 5.23 -13.44
N ILE A 245 -3.26 5.42 -13.28
CA ILE A 245 -4.08 4.81 -12.25
C ILE A 245 -4.92 3.72 -12.91
N LEU A 246 -4.79 2.50 -12.40
CA LEU A 246 -5.56 1.34 -12.84
C LEU A 246 -6.60 0.99 -11.80
N ASP A 247 -7.76 0.56 -12.29
CA ASP A 247 -8.81 -0.05 -11.48
C ASP A 247 -8.28 -1.33 -10.82
N GLY A 248 -8.33 -1.41 -9.49
CA GLY A 248 -7.76 -2.53 -8.73
C GLY A 248 -8.38 -3.88 -9.04
N ARG A 249 -9.64 -3.92 -9.49
CA ARG A 249 -10.36 -5.18 -9.75
C ARG A 249 -10.19 -5.70 -11.15
N THR A 250 -9.86 -4.83 -12.10
CA THR A 250 -9.85 -5.16 -13.53
C THR A 250 -8.53 -4.87 -14.22
N GLY A 251 -7.63 -4.11 -13.60
CA GLY A 251 -6.38 -3.66 -14.21
C GLY A 251 -6.60 -2.70 -15.38
N ALA A 252 -7.83 -2.19 -15.56
CA ALA A 252 -8.19 -1.27 -16.61
C ALA A 252 -7.72 0.15 -16.28
N LEU A 253 -7.29 0.90 -17.30
CA LEU A 253 -6.88 2.29 -17.12
C LEU A 253 -8.07 3.17 -16.68
N ARG A 254 -7.98 3.78 -15.49
CA ARG A 254 -8.92 4.81 -15.03
C ARG A 254 -8.50 6.21 -15.47
N ALA A 255 -7.24 6.56 -15.27
CA ALA A 255 -6.68 7.85 -15.67
C ALA A 255 -5.17 7.77 -15.88
N SER A 256 -4.62 8.74 -16.61
CA SER A 256 -3.17 8.92 -16.73
C SER A 256 -2.79 10.39 -16.78
N SER A 257 -1.52 10.66 -16.46
CA SER A 257 -0.91 11.98 -16.53
C SER A 257 0.49 11.85 -17.14
N PRO A 258 0.90 12.71 -18.09
CA PRO A 258 2.26 12.66 -18.62
C PRO A 258 3.27 12.98 -17.50
N LEU A 259 4.37 12.25 -17.46
CA LEU A 259 5.49 12.62 -16.59
C LEU A 259 6.15 13.92 -17.11
N PRO A 260 6.77 14.72 -16.22
CA PRO A 260 7.52 15.89 -16.65
C PRO A 260 8.67 15.51 -17.60
N THR A 261 8.86 16.31 -18.64
CA THR A 261 9.85 16.05 -19.70
C THR A 261 11.11 16.88 -19.56
N ASP A 262 11.33 17.52 -18.41
CA ASP A 262 12.45 18.45 -18.16
C ASP A 262 13.81 17.84 -18.53
N TYR A 263 13.96 16.53 -18.30
CA TYR A 263 15.19 15.78 -18.51
C TYR A 263 15.05 14.67 -19.56
N ALA A 264 14.03 14.73 -20.42
CA ALA A 264 13.78 13.68 -21.42
C ALA A 264 14.93 13.51 -22.43
N SER A 265 15.75 14.55 -22.65
CA SER A 265 16.95 14.46 -23.49
C SER A 265 18.05 13.57 -22.91
N ASP A 266 18.07 13.36 -21.60
CA ASP A 266 18.99 12.44 -20.91
C ASP A 266 18.44 11.00 -20.84
N GLY A 267 17.26 10.77 -21.42
CA GLY A 267 16.58 9.47 -21.44
C GLY A 267 15.41 9.38 -20.48
N THR A 268 14.88 8.17 -20.34
CA THR A 268 13.72 7.85 -19.52
C THR A 268 14.01 7.99 -18.03
N MET A 269 13.01 8.46 -17.30
CA MET A 269 13.03 8.60 -15.84
C MET A 269 12.53 7.30 -15.19
N ALA A 270 13.39 6.64 -14.42
CA ALA A 270 12.99 5.58 -13.51
C ALA A 270 12.22 6.17 -12.32
N ALA A 271 11.33 5.38 -11.71
CA ALA A 271 10.43 5.87 -10.66
C ALA A 271 10.47 5.00 -9.40
N ARG A 272 10.39 5.65 -8.24
CA ARG A 272 9.80 5.05 -7.04
C ARG A 272 8.49 5.76 -6.74
N LEU A 273 7.47 5.00 -6.38
CA LEU A 273 6.13 5.50 -6.11
C LEU A 273 5.76 5.30 -4.65
N GLY A 274 4.94 6.21 -4.12
CA GLY A 274 4.34 6.07 -2.80
C GLY A 274 3.09 6.91 -2.64
N ALA A 275 2.29 6.60 -1.63
CA ALA A 275 1.08 7.34 -1.30
C ALA A 275 1.24 8.05 0.06
N GLY A 276 0.53 9.16 0.23
CA GLY A 276 0.44 9.88 1.50
C GLY A 276 -0.45 11.10 1.39
N PHE A 277 -0.39 11.99 2.37
CA PHE A 277 -1.36 13.06 2.57
C PHE A 277 -0.67 14.42 2.72
N SER A 278 -0.18 15.01 1.62
CA SER A 278 0.54 16.31 1.69
C SER A 278 -0.32 17.51 2.09
N ASP A 279 -1.64 17.34 2.18
CA ASP A 279 -2.58 18.31 2.75
C ASP A 279 -3.29 17.78 4.00
N GLY A 280 -2.77 16.68 4.55
CA GLY A 280 -3.28 15.99 5.74
C GLY A 280 -4.60 15.25 5.54
N LYS A 281 -5.18 15.24 4.33
CA LYS A 281 -6.54 14.72 4.10
C LYS A 281 -6.74 13.93 2.82
N THR A 282 -6.28 14.46 1.69
CA THR A 282 -6.48 13.84 0.38
C THR A 282 -5.30 12.93 0.05
N PRO A 283 -5.53 11.69 -0.41
CA PRO A 283 -4.45 10.86 -0.91
C PRO A 283 -3.75 11.50 -2.11
N HIS A 284 -2.43 11.57 -2.01
CA HIS A 284 -1.54 12.01 -3.06
C HIS A 284 -0.66 10.83 -3.48
N LEU A 285 -0.52 10.66 -4.78
CA LEU A 285 0.52 9.83 -5.37
C LEU A 285 1.79 10.68 -5.49
N PHE A 286 2.89 10.20 -4.93
CA PHE A 286 4.21 10.80 -5.08
C PHE A 286 5.07 9.91 -5.97
N ALA A 287 5.78 10.54 -6.91
CA ALA A 287 6.83 9.89 -7.67
C ALA A 287 8.16 10.58 -7.43
N TYR A 288 9.14 9.77 -7.04
CA TYR A 288 10.54 10.12 -7.11
C TYR A 288 11.08 9.65 -8.46
N LEU A 289 11.55 10.58 -9.30
CA LEU A 289 11.92 10.32 -10.69
C LEU A 289 13.39 10.67 -10.94
N LYS A 290 14.15 9.71 -11.48
CA LYS A 290 15.58 9.89 -11.80
C LYS A 290 15.95 9.37 -13.17
N ASN A 291 16.89 10.06 -13.82
CA ASN A 291 17.64 9.54 -14.95
C ASN A 291 19.11 9.97 -14.89
N ARG A 292 19.94 9.30 -15.69
CA ARG A 292 21.39 9.45 -15.65
C ARG A 292 21.88 10.33 -16.78
N ARG A 293 22.59 11.41 -16.44
CA ARG A 293 23.27 12.29 -17.40
C ARG A 293 24.55 11.65 -17.94
N GLN A 294 25.03 12.17 -19.07
CA GLN A 294 26.31 11.75 -19.67
C GLN A 294 27.51 11.93 -18.74
N ASP A 295 27.50 12.97 -17.90
CA ASP A 295 28.56 13.29 -16.93
C ASP A 295 28.53 12.40 -15.68
N LYS A 296 27.66 11.38 -15.64
CA LYS A 296 27.48 10.47 -14.51
C LYS A 296 26.92 11.15 -13.25
N ASN A 297 26.22 12.28 -13.38
CA ASN A 297 25.31 12.77 -12.35
C ASN A 297 23.87 12.32 -12.64
N PHE A 298 22.98 12.45 -11.65
CA PHE A 298 21.56 12.17 -11.82
C PHE A 298 20.75 13.45 -11.89
N ASN A 299 19.78 13.53 -12.80
CA ASN A 299 18.68 14.45 -12.63
C ASN A 299 17.69 13.87 -11.63
N LEU A 300 17.00 14.72 -10.87
CA LEU A 300 16.02 14.31 -9.87
C LEU A 300 14.82 15.25 -9.88
N LEU A 301 13.64 14.67 -10.10
CA LEU A 301 12.36 15.30 -9.87
C LEU A 301 11.59 14.56 -8.77
N MET A 302 10.87 15.31 -7.95
CA MET A 302 9.76 14.78 -7.15
C MET A 302 8.48 15.39 -7.69
N VAL A 303 7.45 14.58 -7.84
CA VAL A 303 6.19 15.01 -8.44
C VAL A 303 5.04 14.40 -7.65
N SER A 304 3.98 15.17 -7.48
CA SER A 304 2.78 14.71 -6.80
C SER A 304 1.55 14.85 -7.68
N TRP A 305 0.62 13.91 -7.56
CA TRP A 305 -0.69 13.93 -8.19
C TRP A 305 -1.80 13.59 -7.20
N THR A 306 -3.00 14.07 -7.47
CA THR A 306 -4.23 13.54 -6.85
C THR A 306 -5.13 12.94 -7.92
N PHE A 307 -5.91 11.94 -7.52
CA PHE A 307 -6.90 11.28 -8.37
C PHE A 307 -8.28 11.52 -7.78
N ASP A 308 -9.21 12.04 -8.57
CA ASP A 308 -10.59 12.36 -8.13
C ASP A 308 -11.62 11.31 -8.60
N GLY A 309 -11.15 10.11 -8.91
CA GLY A 309 -11.92 9.03 -9.51
C GLY A 309 -12.09 9.13 -11.03
N LYS A 310 -11.68 10.25 -11.64
CA LYS A 310 -11.80 10.49 -13.09
C LYS A 310 -10.52 11.03 -13.72
N ALA A 311 -9.82 11.91 -13.03
CA ALA A 311 -8.64 12.61 -13.56
C ALA A 311 -7.48 12.55 -12.57
N LEU A 312 -6.30 12.23 -13.10
CA LEU A 312 -5.04 12.28 -12.38
C LEU A 312 -4.38 13.65 -12.61
N LYS A 313 -4.37 14.52 -11.60
CA LYS A 313 -3.95 15.92 -11.70
C LYS A 313 -2.66 16.14 -10.94
N GLN A 314 -1.63 16.65 -11.63
CA GLN A 314 -0.38 17.03 -10.99
C GLN A 314 -0.63 18.20 -10.02
N GLN A 315 -0.20 18.05 -8.78
CA GLN A 315 -0.33 19.09 -7.75
C GLN A 315 0.92 19.97 -7.71
N TRP A 316 2.08 19.34 -7.63
CA TRP A 316 3.35 20.05 -7.60
C TRP A 316 4.46 19.23 -8.24
N LYS A 317 5.53 19.92 -8.63
CA LYS A 317 6.78 19.35 -9.09
C LYS A 317 7.90 20.09 -8.40
N TRP A 318 8.80 19.34 -7.78
CA TRP A 318 10.06 19.82 -7.27
C TRP A 318 11.21 19.30 -8.13
N ASP A 319 12.13 20.18 -8.47
CA ASP A 319 13.32 19.88 -9.26
C ASP A 319 14.57 20.21 -8.45
N ARG A 320 15.43 19.21 -8.24
CA ARG A 320 16.69 19.42 -7.54
C ARG A 320 17.64 20.34 -8.32
N GLY A 321 17.61 20.27 -9.66
CA GLY A 321 18.63 20.85 -10.52
C GLY A 321 20.03 20.35 -10.14
N THR A 322 20.96 21.29 -9.94
CA THR A 322 22.37 21.02 -9.63
C THR A 322 22.71 21.03 -8.14
N LYS A 323 21.71 21.10 -7.26
CA LYS A 323 21.90 21.27 -5.80
C LYS A 323 22.15 19.94 -5.06
N TYR A 324 23.09 19.15 -5.56
CA TYR A 324 23.39 17.80 -5.06
C TYR A 324 23.79 17.75 -3.58
N SER A 325 24.57 18.73 -3.12
CA SER A 325 25.05 18.80 -1.74
C SER A 325 24.00 19.29 -0.74
N GLU A 326 23.03 20.09 -1.20
CA GLU A 326 21.93 20.59 -0.38
C GLU A 326 20.82 19.54 -0.25
N TYR A 327 20.60 18.77 -1.32
CA TYR A 327 19.57 17.73 -1.38
C TYR A 327 20.20 16.39 -1.81
N PRO A 328 20.92 15.73 -0.88
CA PRO A 328 21.40 14.38 -1.10
C PRO A 328 20.20 13.45 -1.32
N ASP A 329 20.43 12.36 -2.04
CA ASP A 329 19.42 11.34 -2.28
C ASP A 329 19.91 9.96 -1.90
N GLY A 330 18.96 9.03 -1.76
CA GLY A 330 19.22 7.67 -1.36
C GLY A 330 18.47 6.67 -2.23
N HIS A 331 18.30 5.47 -1.68
CA HIS A 331 17.65 4.35 -2.37
C HIS A 331 16.30 4.01 -1.76
N ASN A 332 15.84 4.76 -0.74
CA ASN A 332 14.49 4.62 -0.18
C ASN A 332 13.79 5.98 -0.08
N SER A 333 12.47 5.96 -0.21
CA SER A 333 11.62 7.14 -0.01
C SER A 333 10.78 6.96 1.24
N ARG A 334 10.45 8.04 1.92
CA ARG A 334 9.57 8.06 3.11
C ARG A 334 8.56 9.18 2.97
N ILE A 335 7.32 8.90 3.36
CA ILE A 335 6.21 9.84 3.30
C ILE A 335 5.54 9.81 4.68
N LEU A 336 5.71 10.90 5.44
CA LEU A 336 5.22 11.02 6.81
C LEU A 336 5.29 12.48 7.27
N ASP A 337 4.40 12.83 8.19
CA ASP A 337 4.44 14.06 8.99
C ASP A 337 5.64 14.03 9.94
N VAL A 338 6.64 14.89 9.72
CA VAL A 338 7.83 14.97 10.58
C VAL A 338 7.86 16.18 11.51
N ASP A 339 7.03 17.18 11.26
CA ASP A 339 7.01 18.42 12.03
C ASP A 339 5.75 18.60 12.89
N GLY A 340 4.81 17.68 12.78
CA GLY A 340 3.58 17.59 13.57
C GLY A 340 2.48 18.51 13.09
N ASP A 341 2.55 19.03 11.85
CA ASP A 341 1.50 19.89 11.29
C ASP A 341 0.30 19.13 10.71
N GLY A 342 0.41 17.80 10.61
CA GLY A 342 -0.61 16.88 10.11
C GLY A 342 -0.52 16.56 8.61
N ASN A 343 0.33 17.25 7.86
CA ASN A 343 0.63 17.00 6.46
C ASN A 343 1.82 16.04 6.35
N ASP A 344 1.86 15.21 5.31
CA ASP A 344 3.02 14.39 5.03
C ASP A 344 4.06 15.14 4.18
N GLU A 345 5.30 15.14 4.64
CA GLU A 345 6.46 15.47 3.84
C GLU A 345 6.98 14.24 3.08
N VAL A 346 7.74 14.46 2.01
CA VAL A 346 8.37 13.42 1.20
C VAL A 346 9.90 13.51 1.31
N PHE A 347 10.54 12.43 1.74
CA PHE A 347 11.97 12.37 1.98
C PHE A 347 12.66 11.24 1.24
N GLU A 348 13.97 11.42 1.09
CA GLU A 348 14.90 10.46 0.53
C GLU A 348 15.92 10.05 1.58
N ILE A 349 16.12 8.74 1.73
CA ILE A 349 17.05 8.15 2.70
C ILE A 349 17.90 7.02 2.13
#